data_AF-A0A550H9W9-F1
#
_entry.id   AF-A0A550H9W9-F1
#
_cell.length_a   1.000
_cell.length_b   1.000
_cell.length_c   1.000
_cell.angle_alpha   90.00
_cell.angle_beta   90.00
_cell.angle_gamma   90.00
#
_symmetry.space_group_name_H-M   'P 1'
#
loop_
_entity.id
_entity.type
_entity.pdbx_description
1 polymer ?
#
loop_
_entity_poly.entity_id
_entity_poly.type
_entity_poly.pdbx_seq_one_letter_code
_entity_poly.pdbx_strand_id
1 'polypeptide(L)' 'FIVTDINQDGTLEGPDLRTYNEISGSGRIIASGGVGSIHDILKLKETGVEAVVIGKALYLNQFSLEEAMEAARC' A
#
# COMPACT_ATOMS: atom_id res chain seq x y z
N PHE A 1 10.97 -0.96 8.49
CA PHE A 1 9.86 -1.15 9.44
C PHE A 1 8.60 -1.43 8.67
N ILE A 2 7.79 -2.38 9.14
CA ILE A 2 6.42 -2.52 8.65
C ILE A 2 5.57 -1.57 9.49
N VAL A 3 4.84 -0.68 8.83
CA VAL A 3 3.91 0.25 9.45
C VAL A 3 2.53 -0.09 8.95
N THR A 4 1.66 -0.47 9.88
CA THR A 4 0.27 -0.79 9.57
C THR A 4 -0.62 0.35 10.04
N ASP A 5 -1.39 0.92 9.11
CA ASP A 5 -2.47 1.83 9.45
C ASP A 5 -3.66 1.03 9.97
N ILE A 6 -3.85 1.03 11.29
CA ILE A 6 -4.93 0.29 11.96
C ILE A 6 -6.31 0.83 11.62
N ASN A 7 -6.44 2.10 11.20
CA ASN A 7 -7.73 2.68 10.86
C ASN A 7 -8.18 2.22 9.48
N GLN A 8 -7.23 2.02 8.57
CA GLN A 8 -7.49 1.58 7.20
C GLN A 8 -7.36 0.06 7.03
N ASP A 9 -6.84 -0.67 8.01
CA ASP A 9 -6.64 -2.11 7.85
C ASP A 9 -7.97 -2.85 7.59
N GLY A 10 -8.00 -3.59 6.48
CA GLY A 10 -9.19 -4.30 6.02
C GLY A 10 -10.35 -3.43 5.50
N THR A 11 -10.23 -2.10 5.44
CA THR A 11 -11.31 -1.22 4.93
C THR A 11 -11.40 -1.25 3.41
N LEU A 12 -10.26 -1.40 2.72
CA LEU A 12 -10.14 -1.26 1.26
C LEU A 12 -10.42 0.16 0.74
N GLU A 13 -10.40 1.16 1.63
CA GLU A 13 -10.71 2.56 1.29
C GLU A 13 -9.47 3.38 0.89
N GLY A 14 -8.30 2.73 0.87
CA GLY A 14 -7.02 3.33 0.53
C GLY A 14 -6.13 3.56 1.77
N PRO A 15 -4.80 3.55 1.59
CA PRO A 15 -3.82 3.78 2.66
C PRO A 15 -3.74 5.26 3.08
N ASP A 16 -3.27 5.54 4.30
CA ASP A 16 -2.93 6.91 4.73
C ASP A 16 -1.63 7.40 4.08
N LEU A 17 -1.77 7.92 2.86
CA LEU A 17 -0.67 8.49 2.08
C LEU A 17 0.04 9.64 2.77
N ARG A 18 -0.64 10.39 3.63
CA ARG A 18 -0.03 11.53 4.32
C ARG A 18 1.01 11.01 5.30
N THR A 19 0.63 10.08 6.16
CA THR A 19 1.56 9.47 7.12
C THR A 19 2.73 8.83 6.40
N TYR A 20 2.50 8.07 5.32
CA TYR A 20 3.59 7.44 4.56
C TYR A 20 4.58 8.44 3.94
N ASN A 21 4.09 9.56 3.41
CA ASN A 21 4.94 10.65 2.92
C ASN A 21 5.81 11.27 4.03
N GLU A 22 5.28 11.42 5.24
CA GLU A 22 5.99 12.03 6.36
C GLU A 22 7.10 11.11 6.90
N ILE A 23 6.89 9.79 6.90
CA ILE A 23 7.81 8.84 7.55
C ILE A 23 8.79 8.16 6.60
N SER A 24 8.53 8.13 5.29
CA SER A 24 9.38 7.43 4.31
C SER A 24 10.81 7.96 4.25
N GLY A 25 11.02 9.25 4.52
CA GLY A 25 12.37 9.85 4.60
C GLY A 25 13.18 9.43 5.83
N SER A 26 12.54 8.86 6.86
CA SER A 26 13.18 8.47 8.12
C SER A 26 13.74 7.04 8.09
N GLY A 27 13.53 6.30 7.00
CA GLY A 27 14.11 4.98 6.80
C GLY A 27 13.30 4.11 5.85
N ARG A 28 13.64 2.83 5.84
CA ARG A 28 12.99 1.82 5.02
C ARG A 28 11.60 1.48 5.55
N ILE A 29 10.55 1.96 4.90
CA ILE A 29 9.15 1.77 5.32
C ILE A 29 8.44 0.78 4.39
N ILE A 30 7.73 -0.16 4.98
CA ILE A 30 6.82 -1.09 4.30
C ILE A 30 5.40 -0.70 4.72
N ALA A 31 4.60 -0.24 3.76
CA ALA A 31 3.21 0.15 3.98
C ALA A 31 2.30 -1.06 4.18
N SER A 32 1.35 -0.97 5.10
CA SER A 32 0.35 -2.00 5.37
C SER A 32 -0.97 -1.36 5.83
N GLY A 33 -2.09 -1.97 5.43
CA GLY A 33 -3.44 -1.45 5.72
C GLY A 33 -4.00 -0.58 4.60
N GLY A 34 -5.31 -0.67 4.37
CA GLY A 34 -6.05 0.21 3.47
C GLY A 34 -6.04 -0.13 1.97
N VAL A 35 -5.05 -0.86 1.46
CA VAL A 35 -4.93 -1.13 0.01
C VAL A 35 -6.19 -1.83 -0.53
N GLY A 36 -6.90 -1.17 -1.44
CA GLY A 36 -8.13 -1.66 -2.06
C GLY A 36 -8.07 -1.73 -3.58
N SER A 37 -7.16 -1.00 -4.22
CA SER A 37 -7.06 -0.89 -5.67
C SER A 37 -5.61 -0.81 -6.18
N ILE A 38 -5.41 -1.03 -7.48
CA ILE A 38 -4.12 -0.80 -8.15
C ILE A 38 -3.67 0.67 -8.02
N HIS A 39 -4.62 1.60 -8.02
CA HIS A 39 -4.30 3.01 -7.88
C HIS A 39 -3.69 3.36 -6.52
N ASP A 40 -4.01 2.61 -5.47
CA ASP A 40 -3.39 2.77 -4.15
C ASP A 40 -1.91 2.37 -4.16
N ILE A 41 -1.55 1.33 -4.93
CA ILE A 41 -0.15 0.90 -5.10
C ILE A 41 0.65 2.00 -5.80
N LEU A 42 0.10 2.57 -6.87
CA LEU A 42 0.73 3.68 -7.59
C LEU A 42 0.91 4.90 -6.66
N LYS A 43 -0.12 5.26 -5.90
CA LYS A 43 -0.04 6.36 -4.93
C LYS A 43 0.99 6.11 -3.83
N LEU A 44 1.06 4.89 -3.30
CA LEU A 44 2.07 4.52 -2.31
C LEU A 44 3.48 4.63 -2.88
N LYS A 45 3.69 4.24 -4.14
CA LYS A 45 4.99 4.38 -4.80
C LYS A 45 5.49 5.84 -4.77
N GLU A 46 4.60 6.80 -5.00
CA GLU A 46 4.92 8.23 -4.94
C GLU A 46 5.32 8.71 -3.53
N THR A 47 4.98 7.96 -2.46
CA THR A 47 5.32 8.34 -1.08
C THR A 47 6.76 8.01 -0.67
N GLY A 48 7.47 7.19 -1.45
CA GLY A 48 8.83 6.74 -1.14
C GLY A 48 8.92 5.54 -0.20
N VAL A 49 7.81 4.83 0.07
CA VAL A 49 7.85 3.53 0.76
C VAL A 49 8.57 2.47 -0.09
N GLU A 50 9.29 1.55 0.55
CA GLU A 50 10.09 0.52 -0.11
C GLU A 50 9.24 -0.67 -0.58
N ALA A 51 8.17 -0.99 0.16
CA ALA A 51 7.26 -2.07 -0.21
C ALA A 51 5.85 -1.84 0.36
N VAL A 52 4.91 -2.67 -0.08
CA VAL A 52 3.52 -2.70 0.39
C VAL A 52 3.09 -4.12 0.72
N VAL A 53 2.33 -4.29 1.81
CA VAL A 53 1.65 -5.53 2.17
C VAL A 53 0.20 -5.46 1.71
N ILE A 54 -0.21 -6.43 0.89
CA ILE A 54 -1.58 -6.53 0.37
C ILE A 54 -2.23 -7.79 0.93
N GLY A 55 -3.33 -7.62 1.65
CA GLY A 55 -4.11 -8.71 2.25
C GLY A 55 -5.47 -8.88 1.59
N LYS A 56 -6.51 -8.32 2.24
CA LYS A 56 -7.93 -8.51 1.89
C LYS A 56 -8.27 -8.21 0.41
N ALA A 57 -7.60 -7.26 -0.23
CA ALA A 57 -7.84 -6.94 -1.65
C ALA A 57 -7.57 -8.13 -2.58
N LEU A 58 -6.47 -8.86 -2.35
CA LEU A 58 -6.16 -10.08 -3.12
C LEU A 58 -7.15 -11.21 -2.80
N TYR A 59 -7.52 -11.37 -1.54
CA TYR A 59 -8.47 -12.40 -1.11
C TYR A 59 -9.86 -12.21 -1.74
N LEU A 60 -10.28 -10.96 -1.94
CA LEU A 60 -11.55 -10.62 -2.56
C LEU A 60 -11.47 -10.42 -4.08
N ASN A 61 -10.33 -10.71 -4.71
CA ASN A 61 -10.09 -10.54 -6.14
C ASN A 61 -10.41 -9.12 -6.64
N GLN A 62 -10.07 -8.08 -5.87
CA GLN A 62 -10.18 -6.68 -6.32
C GLN A 62 -9.26 -6.40 -7.51
N PHE A 63 -8.14 -7.11 -7.56
CA PHE A 63 -7.18 -7.17 -8.64
C PHE A 63 -6.35 -8.45 -8.47
N SER A 64 -5.66 -8.87 -9.53
CA SER A 64 -4.75 -10.00 -9.53
C SER A 64 -3.38 -9.63 -8.96
N LEU A 65 -2.65 -10.65 -8.49
CA LEU A 65 -1.25 -10.46 -8.09
C LEU A 65 -0.38 -9.94 -9.25
N GLU A 66 -0.70 -10.35 -10.49
CA GLU A 66 0.03 -9.91 -11.68
C GLU A 66 -0.13 -8.40 -11.91
N GLU A 67 -1.36 -7.87 -11.87
CA GLU A 67 -1.63 -6.43 -11.96
C GLU A 67 -0.94 -5.65 -10.84
N ALA A 68 -0.94 -6.18 -9.61
CA ALA A 68 -0.27 -5.54 -8.48
C ALA A 68 1.26 -5.47 -8.67
N MET A 69 1.84 -6.55 -9.20
CA MET A 69 3.28 -6.62 -9.50
C MET A 69 3.67 -5.71 -10.65
N GLU A 70 2.83 -5.58 -11.67
CA GLU A 70 3.03 -4.64 -12.77
C GLU A 70 3.00 -3.20 -12.26
N ALA A 71 1.99 -2.84 -11.47
CA ALA A 71 1.88 -1.51 -10.86
C ALA A 71 3.06 -1.16 -9.93
N ALA A 72 3.61 -2.15 -9.21
CA ALA A 72 4.78 -1.93 -8.37
C ALA A 72 6.08 -1.71 -9.16
N ARG A 73 6.18 -2.26 -10.38
CA ARG A 73 7.38 -2.17 -11.24
C ARG A 73 7.44 -0.88 -12.06
N CYS A 74 6.31 -0.43 -12.59
CA CYS A 74 6.18 0.72 -13.49
C CYS A 74 6.44 2.04 -12.78
#